data_AF-A0A372DK08-F1
#
_entry.id   AF-A0A372DK08-F1
#
_cell.length_a   1.000
_cell.length_b   1.000
_cell.length_c   1.000
_cell.angle_alpha   90.00
_cell.angle_beta   90.00
_cell.angle_gamma   90.00
#
_symmetry.space_group_name_H-M   'P 1'
#
loop_
_entity.id
_entity.type
_entity.pdbx_description
1 polymer ?
#
loop_
_entity_poly.entity_id
_entity_poly.type
_entity_poly.pdbx_seq_one_letter_code
_entity_poly.pdbx_strand_id
1 'polypeptide(L)'
;MNRITTSLPLLAGLLLAGHVHAQQDPAQAAPQDPAQQAQAAPAPQPAFCPQLPAAAGLVWEARSSSAGDFCRALRSDGSEAFGLYITAQPSFEPSPRNREEISSIDGHSVIWYRAEIATNPGVQARETLLPLADGRHAHIWLQADSVDALAAGYQLLASLRFGGGAPEQAAGD
;
A
#
# COMPACT_ATOMS: atom_id res chain seq x y z
N MET A 1 36.32 34.78 -17.97
CA MET A 1 37.70 35.31 -17.81
C MET A 1 37.62 36.83 -17.63
N ASN A 2 37.99 37.36 -16.44
CA ASN A 2 38.65 38.67 -16.31
C ASN A 2 39.08 39.00 -14.86
N ARG A 3 40.42 39.10 -14.69
CA ARG A 3 41.28 40.04 -13.89
C ARG A 3 41.03 40.15 -12.37
N ILE A 4 41.91 39.69 -11.45
CA ILE A 4 43.26 40.19 -11.00
C ILE A 4 43.22 41.72 -10.75
N THR A 5 43.54 42.37 -9.63
CA THR A 5 44.62 42.34 -8.59
C THR A 5 44.11 43.32 -7.48
N THR A 6 44.49 43.36 -6.19
CA THR A 6 45.76 43.92 -5.67
C THR A 6 45.78 43.94 -4.12
N SER A 7 46.94 43.57 -3.57
CA SER A 7 47.68 44.08 -2.39
C SER A 7 47.10 44.17 -0.96
N LEU A 8 47.81 43.41 -0.11
CA LEU A 8 48.12 43.52 1.33
C LEU A 8 48.69 44.90 1.77
N PRO A 9 48.66 45.26 3.07
CA PRO A 9 49.74 44.87 3.98
C PRO A 9 49.35 44.40 5.39
N LEU A 10 50.31 43.65 5.94
CA LEU A 10 50.47 43.20 7.32
C LEU A 10 50.45 44.34 8.33
N LEU A 11 49.89 44.06 9.51
CA LEU A 11 50.37 44.61 10.78
C LEU A 11 50.48 43.48 11.81
N ALA A 12 51.71 43.32 12.29
CA ALA A 12 52.12 42.43 13.35
C ALA A 12 51.85 43.05 14.73
N GLY A 13 51.62 42.21 15.74
CA GLY A 13 51.44 42.62 17.14
C GLY A 13 50.68 41.55 17.94
N LEU A 14 51.26 40.37 18.19
CA LEU A 14 52.11 40.02 19.33
C LEU A 14 51.32 39.73 20.64
N LEU A 15 51.35 38.44 21.01
CA LEU A 15 51.26 37.84 22.36
C LEU A 15 50.00 38.06 23.21
N LEU A 16 49.30 36.97 23.52
CA LEU A 16 49.37 36.38 24.86
C LEU A 16 48.75 34.97 24.90
N ALA A 17 49.42 34.13 25.67
CA ALA A 17 49.13 32.73 25.91
C ALA A 17 47.71 32.49 26.45
N GLY A 18 47.15 31.34 26.08
CA GLY A 18 45.91 30.83 26.66
C GLY A 18 45.48 29.53 26.00
N HIS A 19 46.21 28.45 26.25
CA HIS A 19 45.64 27.12 26.06
C HIS A 19 44.56 26.91 27.13
N VAL A 20 43.30 27.00 26.75
CA VAL A 20 42.19 26.47 27.56
C VAL A 20 41.47 25.43 26.71
N HIS A 21 41.75 24.16 27.02
CA HIS A 21 40.82 23.08 26.79
C HIS A 21 39.60 23.33 27.69
N ALA A 22 38.43 23.52 27.09
CA ALA A 22 37.13 23.32 27.73
C ALA A 22 36.27 22.55 26.70
N GLN A 23 36.32 21.22 26.75
CA GLN A 23 35.20 20.41 27.23
C GLN A 23 33.87 20.87 26.63
N GLN A 24 33.43 20.17 25.59
CA GLN A 24 32.03 20.16 25.19
C GLN A 24 31.20 19.70 26.40
N ASP A 25 30.42 20.61 26.97
CA ASP A 25 29.41 20.31 27.97
C ASP A 25 28.40 19.31 27.37
N PRO A 26 28.18 18.13 27.97
CA PRO A 26 27.11 17.21 27.57
C PRO A 26 25.70 17.68 28.00
N ALA A 27 25.52 18.95 28.37
CA ALA A 27 24.31 19.47 28.99
C ALA A 27 23.43 20.34 28.06
N GLN A 28 23.63 20.27 26.75
CA GLN A 28 22.66 20.79 25.77
C GLN A 28 21.87 19.66 25.10
N ALA A 29 21.38 18.71 25.91
CA ALA A 29 20.17 17.99 25.54
C ALA A 29 19.00 18.94 25.81
N ALA A 30 18.48 19.55 24.74
CA ALA A 30 17.14 20.13 24.79
C ALA A 30 16.18 19.08 25.40
N PRO A 31 15.22 19.46 26.25
CA PRO A 31 14.17 18.54 26.65
C PRO A 31 13.43 18.12 25.37
N GLN A 32 13.74 16.92 24.90
CA GLN A 32 12.89 16.23 23.93
C GLN A 32 11.65 15.85 24.72
N ASP A 33 10.64 16.71 24.61
CA ASP A 33 9.33 16.49 25.21
C ASP A 33 8.80 15.13 24.70
N PRO A 34 8.58 14.13 25.57
CA PRO A 34 8.09 12.81 25.14
C PRO A 34 6.66 12.88 24.57
N ALA A 35 6.01 14.06 24.61
CA ALA A 35 4.66 14.29 24.14
C ALA A 35 4.53 14.64 22.65
N GLN A 36 5.63 14.78 21.89
CA GLN A 36 5.56 15.22 20.48
C GLN A 36 6.14 14.21 19.48
N GLN A 37 5.97 12.93 19.74
CA GLN A 37 5.76 11.97 18.66
C GLN A 37 4.25 11.92 18.39
N ALA A 38 3.74 12.95 17.69
CA ALA A 38 2.41 12.88 17.11
C ALA A 38 2.45 11.78 16.04
N GLN A 39 2.09 10.56 16.45
CA GLN A 39 1.75 9.50 15.52
C GLN A 39 0.68 10.07 14.62
N ALA A 40 1.01 10.33 13.36
CA ALA A 40 0.00 10.67 12.36
C ALA A 40 -0.99 9.52 12.36
N ALA A 41 -2.21 9.77 12.84
CA ALA A 41 -3.26 8.77 12.77
C ALA A 41 -3.41 8.38 11.29
N PRO A 42 -3.43 7.09 10.96
CA PRO A 42 -3.63 6.67 9.57
C PRO A 42 -4.90 7.33 9.04
N ALA A 43 -4.83 7.83 7.81
CA ALA A 43 -5.97 8.49 7.17
C ALA A 43 -7.21 7.57 7.26
N PRO A 44 -8.41 8.12 7.53
CA PRO A 44 -9.62 7.32 7.65
C PRO A 44 -9.83 6.47 6.39
N GLN A 45 -9.89 5.16 6.55
CA GLN A 45 -10.19 4.24 5.46
C GLN A 45 -11.67 4.37 5.08
N PRO A 46 -12.03 4.41 3.78
CA PRO A 46 -13.43 4.40 3.36
C PRO A 46 -14.14 3.17 3.90
N ALA A 47 -15.22 3.37 4.67
CA ALA A 47 -15.90 2.31 5.41
C ALA A 47 -16.52 1.21 4.51
N PHE A 48 -16.69 1.49 3.22
CA PHE A 48 -17.25 0.55 2.25
C PHE A 48 -16.18 -0.32 1.55
N CYS A 49 -14.89 0.00 1.70
CA CYS A 49 -13.81 -0.85 1.22
C CYS A 49 -13.36 -1.82 2.33
N PRO A 50 -12.86 -3.02 1.99
CA PRO A 50 -12.31 -3.91 2.98
C PRO A 50 -11.09 -3.29 3.66
N GLN A 51 -10.82 -3.72 4.89
CA GLN A 51 -9.67 -3.25 5.64
C GLN A 51 -8.39 -3.76 4.98
N LEU A 52 -7.47 -2.83 4.66
CA LEU A 52 -6.13 -3.16 4.20
C LEU A 52 -5.27 -3.65 5.36
N PRO A 53 -4.30 -4.56 5.13
CA PRO A 53 -3.31 -4.91 6.12
C PRO A 53 -2.46 -3.69 6.47
N ALA A 54 -2.39 -3.32 7.74
CA ALA A 54 -1.73 -2.08 8.17
C ALA A 54 -0.25 -2.00 7.75
N ALA A 55 0.44 -3.14 7.71
CA ALA A 55 1.86 -3.23 7.33
C ALA A 55 2.11 -3.20 5.81
N ALA A 56 1.08 -3.20 4.96
CA ALA A 56 1.24 -3.26 3.51
C ALA A 56 1.60 -1.91 2.86
N GLY A 57 1.47 -0.80 3.59
CA GLY A 57 1.76 0.54 3.06
C GLY A 57 0.85 0.96 1.90
N LEU A 58 -0.36 0.39 1.84
CA LEU A 58 -1.33 0.65 0.77
C LEU A 58 -2.36 1.68 1.21
N VAL A 59 -2.86 2.43 0.23
CA VAL A 59 -3.98 3.37 0.41
C VAL A 59 -5.08 3.06 -0.59
N TRP A 60 -6.33 3.33 -0.19
CA TRP A 60 -7.46 3.22 -1.09
C TRP A 60 -7.62 4.48 -1.93
N GLU A 61 -7.73 4.31 -3.25
CA GLU A 61 -8.53 5.23 -4.07
C GLU A 61 -9.93 4.63 -4.22
N ALA A 62 -10.95 5.35 -3.75
CA ALA A 62 -12.28 4.77 -3.57
C ALA A 62 -13.40 5.69 -4.04
N ARG A 63 -14.44 5.11 -4.64
CA ARG A 63 -15.66 5.79 -5.10
C ARG A 63 -16.87 4.90 -4.83
N SER A 64 -17.92 5.45 -4.25
CA SER A 64 -19.19 4.76 -4.05
C SER A 64 -20.26 5.36 -4.96
N SER A 65 -21.18 4.52 -5.43
CA SER A 65 -22.30 4.90 -6.30
C SER A 65 -23.50 3.99 -6.03
N SER A 66 -24.66 4.31 -6.64
CA SER A 66 -25.82 3.43 -6.59
C SER A 66 -25.60 2.05 -7.25
N ALA A 67 -24.60 1.93 -8.13
CA ALA A 67 -24.29 0.68 -8.82
C ALA A 67 -23.37 -0.24 -7.99
N GLY A 68 -22.67 0.32 -7.00
CA GLY A 68 -21.67 -0.39 -6.21
C GLY A 68 -20.51 0.50 -5.76
N ASP A 69 -19.59 -0.14 -5.04
CA ASP A 69 -18.41 0.47 -4.45
C ASP A 69 -17.15 0.04 -5.21
N PHE A 70 -16.39 1.01 -5.69
CA PHE A 70 -15.10 0.81 -6.35
C PHE A 70 -13.97 1.15 -5.38
N CYS A 71 -13.04 0.21 -5.19
CA CYS A 71 -11.85 0.42 -4.37
C CYS A 71 -10.61 -0.08 -5.12
N ARG A 72 -9.62 0.80 -5.27
CA ARG A 72 -8.34 0.50 -5.89
C ARG A 72 -7.23 0.70 -4.87
N ALA A 73 -6.50 -0.37 -4.55
CA ALA A 73 -5.40 -0.30 -3.60
C ALA A 73 -4.16 0.19 -4.33
N LEU A 74 -3.60 1.31 -3.87
CA LEU A 74 -2.43 1.94 -4.46
C LEU A 74 -1.21 1.74 -3.56
N ARG A 75 -0.08 1.45 -4.19
CA ARG A 75 1.25 1.53 -3.58
C ARG A 75 1.68 2.99 -3.42
N SER A 76 2.77 3.22 -2.69
CA SER A 76 3.33 4.56 -2.46
C SER A 76 3.77 5.28 -3.73
N ASP A 77 4.12 4.54 -4.79
CA ASP A 77 4.46 5.08 -6.12
C ASP A 77 3.23 5.40 -6.98
N GLY A 78 2.02 5.16 -6.46
CA GLY A 78 0.76 5.35 -7.17
C GLY A 78 0.37 4.20 -8.10
N SER A 79 1.18 3.15 -8.21
CA SER A 79 0.82 1.95 -8.96
C SER A 79 -0.28 1.17 -8.26
N GLU A 80 -1.15 0.53 -9.04
CA GLU A 80 -2.19 -0.35 -8.50
C GLU A 80 -1.57 -1.66 -7.99
N ALA A 81 -1.87 -2.01 -6.74
CA ALA A 81 -1.55 -3.30 -6.16
C ALA A 81 -2.59 -4.36 -6.53
N PHE A 82 -3.86 -4.00 -6.40
CA PHE A 82 -5.03 -4.77 -6.80
C PHE A 82 -6.24 -3.84 -6.73
N GLY A 83 -7.39 -4.28 -7.22
CA GLY A 83 -8.63 -3.55 -7.03
C GLY A 83 -9.83 -4.46 -6.89
N LEU A 84 -10.93 -3.85 -6.50
CA LEU A 84 -12.19 -4.53 -6.29
C LEU A 84 -13.41 -3.64 -6.57
N TYR A 85 -14.45 -4.28 -7.07
CA TYR A 85 -15.77 -3.70 -7.27
C TYR A 85 -16.78 -4.52 -6.50
N ILE A 86 -17.44 -3.90 -5.51
CA ILE A 86 -18.40 -4.53 -4.63
C ILE A 86 -19.81 -4.15 -5.07
N THR A 87 -20.60 -5.14 -5.47
CA THR A 87 -21.95 -4.92 -6.00
C THR A 87 -22.86 -6.12 -5.76
N ALA A 88 -24.17 -5.89 -5.76
CA ALA A 88 -25.15 -6.97 -5.72
C ALA A 88 -25.18 -7.79 -7.03
N GLN A 89 -24.77 -7.19 -8.15
CA GLN A 89 -24.88 -7.78 -9.49
C GLN A 89 -23.52 -7.67 -10.22
N PRO A 90 -22.58 -8.61 -9.95
CA PRO A 90 -21.29 -8.59 -10.64
C PRO A 90 -21.47 -8.88 -12.14
N SER A 91 -20.73 -8.17 -12.98
CA SER A 91 -20.71 -8.39 -14.43
C SER A 91 -19.64 -9.38 -14.88
N PHE A 92 -18.75 -9.80 -13.98
CA PHE A 92 -17.73 -10.81 -14.28
C PHE A 92 -18.37 -12.19 -14.33
N GLU A 93 -18.15 -12.91 -15.43
CA GLU A 93 -18.66 -14.26 -15.65
C GLU A 93 -17.48 -15.25 -15.70
N PRO A 94 -17.21 -15.98 -14.61
CA PRO A 94 -16.07 -16.89 -14.58
C PRO A 94 -16.20 -18.02 -15.60
N SER A 95 -15.18 -18.19 -16.46
CA SER A 95 -15.12 -19.28 -17.42
C SER A 95 -14.28 -20.45 -16.90
N PRO A 96 -14.78 -21.70 -16.91
CA PRO A 96 -13.98 -22.87 -16.50
C PRO A 96 -12.68 -23.04 -17.28
N ARG A 97 -12.61 -22.55 -18.53
CA ARG A 97 -11.40 -22.62 -19.37
C ARG A 97 -10.27 -21.72 -18.88
N ASN A 98 -10.59 -20.69 -18.11
CA ASN A 98 -9.62 -19.73 -17.58
C ASN A 98 -9.29 -20.00 -16.12
N ARG A 99 -9.82 -21.07 -15.52
CA ARG A 99 -9.53 -21.42 -14.12
C ARG A 99 -8.05 -21.77 -13.98
N GLU A 100 -7.40 -21.15 -13.00
CA GLU A 100 -5.94 -21.24 -12.88
C GLU A 100 -5.50 -21.61 -11.45
N GLU A 101 -5.76 -20.77 -10.45
CA GLU A 101 -5.32 -21.01 -9.07
C GLU A 101 -6.48 -21.14 -8.07
N ILE A 102 -6.17 -21.73 -6.91
CA ILE A 102 -7.00 -21.67 -5.69
C ILE A 102 -6.19 -20.93 -4.63
N SER A 103 -6.82 -20.02 -3.90
CA SER A 103 -6.22 -19.36 -2.74
C SER A 103 -7.28 -19.05 -1.68
N SER A 104 -6.94 -18.28 -0.66
CA SER A 104 -7.91 -17.74 0.28
C SER A 104 -7.89 -16.21 0.34
N ILE A 105 -9.06 -15.61 0.55
CA ILE A 105 -9.23 -14.17 0.83
C ILE A 105 -10.10 -14.06 2.07
N ASP A 106 -9.58 -13.42 3.11
CA ASP A 106 -10.25 -13.29 4.40
C ASP A 106 -10.75 -14.64 4.97
N GLY A 107 -9.94 -15.70 4.78
CA GLY A 107 -10.28 -17.06 5.20
C GLY A 107 -11.17 -17.86 4.23
N HIS A 108 -11.74 -17.23 3.20
CA HIS A 108 -12.61 -17.91 2.23
C HIS A 108 -11.83 -18.44 1.04
N SER A 109 -12.05 -19.70 0.69
CA SER A 109 -11.47 -20.30 -0.52
C SER A 109 -12.04 -19.62 -1.77
N VAL A 110 -11.16 -19.18 -2.66
CA VAL A 110 -11.52 -18.55 -3.94
C VAL A 110 -10.82 -19.24 -5.10
N ILE A 111 -11.48 -19.25 -6.24
CA ILE A 111 -10.91 -19.70 -7.51
C ILE A 111 -10.49 -18.48 -8.31
N TRP A 112 -9.23 -18.44 -8.73
CA TRP A 112 -8.71 -17.41 -9.62
C TRP A 112 -8.85 -17.83 -11.06
N TYR A 113 -9.21 -16.85 -11.88
CA TYR A 113 -9.37 -17.00 -13.32
C TYR A 113 -8.36 -16.10 -14.02
N ARG A 114 -7.67 -16.67 -15.00
CA ARG A 114 -6.78 -15.95 -15.90
C ARG A 114 -7.55 -14.88 -16.66
N ALA A 115 -7.02 -13.67 -16.58
CA ALA A 115 -7.40 -12.55 -17.42
C ALA A 115 -6.24 -12.24 -18.37
N GLU A 116 -6.55 -11.68 -19.54
CA GLU A 116 -5.56 -11.28 -20.53
C GLU A 116 -5.69 -9.79 -20.77
N ILE A 117 -4.58 -9.06 -20.56
CA ILE A 117 -4.53 -7.63 -20.82
C ILE A 117 -4.07 -7.46 -22.27
N ALA A 118 -4.99 -7.15 -23.18
CA ALA A 118 -4.71 -7.10 -24.62
C ALA A 118 -3.53 -6.17 -24.98
N THR A 119 -3.35 -5.08 -24.23
CA THR A 119 -2.27 -4.11 -24.44
C THR A 119 -0.95 -4.51 -23.78
N ASN A 120 -0.93 -5.55 -22.94
CA ASN A 120 0.25 -5.99 -22.22
C ASN A 120 0.20 -7.50 -21.92
N PRO A 121 0.50 -8.37 -22.91
CA PRO A 121 0.43 -9.82 -22.77
C PRO A 121 1.50 -10.42 -21.83
N GLY A 122 2.49 -9.62 -21.40
CA GLY A 122 3.50 -10.06 -20.44
C GLY A 122 3.05 -9.97 -18.97
N VAL A 123 1.94 -9.26 -18.70
CA VAL A 123 1.40 -9.10 -17.34
C VAL A 123 0.63 -10.34 -16.93
N GLN A 124 0.92 -10.81 -15.72
CA GLN A 124 0.09 -11.78 -15.04
C GLN A 124 -1.18 -11.08 -14.57
N ALA A 125 -2.35 -11.47 -15.09
CA ALA A 125 -3.63 -10.93 -14.64
C ALA A 125 -4.56 -12.05 -14.16
N ARG A 126 -5.23 -11.79 -13.04
CA ARG A 126 -6.11 -12.72 -12.34
C ARG A 126 -7.32 -12.00 -11.80
N GLU A 127 -8.48 -12.62 -11.93
CA GLU A 127 -9.75 -12.10 -11.45
C GLU A 127 -10.50 -13.19 -10.69
N THR A 128 -11.29 -12.80 -9.69
CA THR A 128 -12.13 -13.73 -8.91
C THR A 128 -13.38 -13.03 -8.39
N LEU A 129 -14.40 -13.83 -8.04
CA LEU A 129 -15.60 -13.37 -7.34
C LEU A 129 -15.65 -13.98 -5.95
N LEU A 130 -15.76 -13.11 -4.95
CA LEU A 130 -15.97 -13.46 -3.56
C LEU A 130 -17.38 -13.03 -3.11
N PRO A 131 -18.28 -13.97 -2.79
CA PRO A 131 -19.55 -13.65 -2.14
C PRO A 131 -19.33 -13.05 -0.75
N LEU A 132 -20.12 -12.06 -0.36
CA LEU A 132 -20.08 -11.38 0.94
C LEU A 132 -21.35 -11.68 1.75
N ALA A 133 -21.29 -11.56 3.09
CA ALA A 133 -22.44 -11.87 3.95
C ALA A 133 -23.64 -10.95 3.75
N ASP A 134 -23.44 -9.74 3.23
CA ASP A 134 -24.52 -8.79 2.93
C ASP A 134 -25.23 -9.07 1.59
N GLY A 135 -24.92 -10.21 0.95
CA GLY A 135 -25.50 -10.62 -0.33
C GLY A 135 -24.87 -9.96 -1.55
N ARG A 136 -23.87 -9.08 -1.37
CA ARG A 136 -23.06 -8.54 -2.47
C ARG A 136 -21.93 -9.50 -2.83
N HIS A 137 -21.25 -9.17 -3.93
CA HIS A 137 -20.05 -9.85 -4.39
C HIS A 137 -18.93 -8.82 -4.51
N ALA A 138 -17.73 -9.20 -4.09
CA ALA A 138 -16.50 -8.50 -4.44
C ALA A 138 -15.93 -9.16 -5.71
N HIS A 139 -15.97 -8.43 -6.82
CA HIS A 139 -15.15 -8.75 -7.99
C HIS A 139 -13.75 -8.20 -7.75
N ILE A 140 -12.75 -9.05 -7.68
CA ILE A 140 -11.37 -8.69 -7.29
C ILE A 140 -10.45 -8.98 -8.47
N TRP A 141 -9.60 -8.01 -8.83
CA TRP A 141 -8.57 -8.17 -9.86
C TRP A 141 -7.17 -7.91 -9.31
N LEU A 142 -6.22 -8.67 -9.81
CA LEU A 142 -4.80 -8.58 -9.48
C LEU A 142 -3.99 -8.62 -10.77
N GLN A 143 -3.09 -7.65 -10.92
CA GLN A 143 -2.13 -7.59 -12.02
C GLN A 143 -0.71 -7.51 -11.47
N ALA A 144 0.20 -8.24 -12.10
CA ALA A 144 1.61 -8.31 -11.69
C ALA A 144 2.52 -8.47 -12.91
N ASP A 145 3.72 -7.93 -12.85
CA ASP A 145 4.73 -8.01 -13.92
C ASP A 145 5.47 -9.36 -13.98
N SER A 146 5.28 -10.19 -12.96
CA SER A 146 6.00 -11.44 -12.76
C SER A 146 5.19 -12.41 -11.90
N VAL A 147 5.55 -13.69 -11.96
CA VAL A 147 4.92 -14.73 -11.13
C VAL A 147 5.19 -14.49 -9.64
N ASP A 148 6.38 -14.01 -9.28
CA ASP A 148 6.73 -13.70 -7.89
C ASP A 148 5.91 -12.52 -7.35
N ALA A 149 5.73 -11.46 -8.15
CA ALA A 149 4.87 -10.35 -7.80
C ALA A 149 3.39 -10.77 -7.70
N LEU A 150 2.94 -11.71 -8.55
CA LEU A 150 1.59 -12.30 -8.46
C LEU A 150 1.42 -13.05 -7.12
N ALA A 151 2.40 -13.87 -6.75
CA ALA A 151 2.38 -14.60 -5.49
C ALA A 151 2.34 -13.65 -4.28
N ALA A 152 3.12 -12.56 -4.30
CA ALA A 152 3.06 -11.53 -3.27
C ALA A 152 1.67 -10.86 -3.21
N GLY A 153 1.04 -10.62 -4.36
CA GLY A 153 -0.33 -10.12 -4.46
C GLY A 153 -1.35 -11.04 -3.79
N TYR A 154 -1.22 -12.35 -3.95
CA TYR A 154 -2.09 -13.30 -3.25
C TYR A 154 -1.93 -13.25 -1.73
N GLN A 155 -0.70 -13.13 -1.21
CA GLN A 155 -0.46 -13.01 0.23
C GLN A 155 -1.09 -11.75 0.83
N LEU A 156 -1.02 -10.66 0.06
CA LEU A 156 -1.65 -9.40 0.43
C LEU A 156 -3.18 -9.52 0.47
N LEU A 157 -3.78 -10.10 -0.56
CA LEU A 157 -5.23 -10.31 -0.65
C LEU A 157 -5.75 -11.27 0.43
N ALA A 158 -4.99 -12.31 0.77
CA ALA A 158 -5.33 -13.24 1.85
C ALA A 158 -5.49 -12.55 3.22
N SER A 159 -4.84 -11.40 3.40
CA SER A 159 -4.83 -10.63 4.64
C SER A 159 -5.91 -9.53 4.70
N LEU A 160 -6.71 -9.36 3.64
CA LEU A 160 -7.85 -8.42 3.67
C LEU A 160 -8.89 -8.85 4.70
N ARG A 161 -9.62 -7.87 5.24
CA ARG A 161 -10.79 -8.10 6.09
C ARG A 161 -12.02 -7.42 5.52
N PHE A 162 -13.07 -8.19 5.23
CA PHE A 162 -14.36 -7.66 4.82
C PHE A 162 -15.22 -7.41 6.07
N GLY A 163 -15.68 -6.17 6.23
CA GLY A 163 -16.55 -5.76 7.35
C GLY A 163 -17.94 -6.39 7.20
N GLY A 164 -18.09 -7.61 7.68
CA GLY A 164 -19.35 -8.37 7.58
C GLY A 164 -19.19 -9.89 7.67
N GLY A 165 -17.97 -10.41 7.55
CA GLY A 165 -17.75 -11.85 7.29
C GLY A 165 -18.25 -12.24 5.90
N ALA A 166 -17.77 -13.33 5.31
CA ALA A 166 -18.52 -13.97 4.23
C ALA A 166 -19.48 -14.99 4.85
N PRO A 167 -20.51 -15.46 4.13
CA PRO A 167 -21.31 -16.56 4.63
C PRO A 167 -20.38 -17.76 4.86
N GLU A 168 -20.42 -18.31 6.08
CA GLU A 168 -19.77 -19.57 6.41
C GLU A 168 -20.13 -20.59 5.32
N GLN A 169 -19.12 -21.04 4.56
CA GLN A 169 -19.32 -22.01 3.51
C GLN A 169 -19.87 -23.28 4.18
N ALA A 170 -21.15 -23.57 3.94
CA ALA A 170 -21.75 -24.83 4.34
C ALA A 170 -20.88 -25.94 3.74
N ALA A 171 -20.15 -26.63 4.61
CA ALA A 171 -19.45 -27.86 4.29
C ALA A 171 -20.48 -28.79 3.64
N GLY A 172 -20.25 -29.12 2.37
CA GLY A 172 -21.02 -30.16 1.71
C GLY A 172 -20.68 -31.49 2.39
N ASP A 173 -21.71 -32.14 2.91
CA ASP A 173 -21.73 -33.57 3.25
C ASP A 173 -21.60 -34.45 2.00
#